data_AF-A0A3P8BNZ5-F1
#
_entry.id   AF-A0A3P8BNZ5-F1
#
_cell.length_a   1.000
_cell.length_b   1.000
_cell.length_c   1.000
_cell.angle_alpha   90.00
_cell.angle_beta   90.00
_cell.angle_gamma   90.00
#
_symmetry.space_group_name_H-M   'P 1'
#
loop_
_entity.id
_entity.type
_entity.pdbx_description
1 polymer ?
#
loop_
_entity_poly.entity_id
_entity_poly.type
_entity_poly.pdbx_seq_one_letter_code
_entity_poly.pdbx_strand_id
1 'polypeptide(L)'
;MGERNENGERFANLCAFNKLVIGGTIFPHKRIYKATWISPEHTTENEIDHICINKKFLRTMKDLWSRREADIASDHHLVVMNLKLKLKKNWTNGQTSLRTFNTAFLRDTDKLNKFKIALKNRFQALQDLPKEEETTMEDNWKSIKEALTSTCQKVLGLKKHYHKEWISIVTVNRIKERKNKKTAINNSRT
;
A
#
# COMPACT_ATOMS: atom_id res chain seq x y z
N MET A 1 33.13 -16.74 8.68
CA MET A 1 33.56 -15.33 8.56
C MET A 1 34.36 -14.99 9.80
N GLY A 2 34.97 -13.81 9.88
CA GLY A 2 35.90 -13.43 10.97
C GLY A 2 35.36 -13.62 12.39
N GLU A 3 36.22 -13.42 13.39
CA GLU A 3 35.85 -13.58 14.79
C GLU A 3 34.88 -12.49 15.26
N ARG A 4 33.93 -12.88 16.12
CA ARG A 4 32.98 -11.94 16.71
C ARG A 4 33.73 -11.04 17.70
N ASN A 5 33.71 -9.73 17.45
CA ASN A 5 34.28 -8.75 18.37
C ASN A 5 33.31 -8.39 19.52
N GLU A 6 33.76 -7.55 20.45
CA GLU A 6 32.96 -7.11 21.61
C GLU A 6 31.62 -6.47 21.20
N ASN A 7 31.59 -5.70 20.12
CA ASN A 7 30.35 -5.10 19.61
C ASN A 7 29.38 -6.16 19.10
N GLY A 8 29.88 -7.17 18.40
CA GLY A 8 29.09 -8.33 17.97
C GLY A 8 28.51 -9.10 19.15
N GLU A 9 29.23 -9.20 20.26
CA GLU A 9 28.73 -9.84 21.49
C GLU A 9 27.66 -9.00 22.18
N ARG A 10 27.86 -7.67 22.30
CA ARG A 10 26.84 -6.73 22.79
C ARG A 10 25.56 -6.80 21.94
N PHE A 11 25.70 -6.88 20.62
CA PHE A 11 24.57 -7.04 19.70
C PHE A 11 23.85 -8.37 19.90
N ALA A 12 24.57 -9.49 20.01
CA ALA A 12 23.99 -10.80 20.29
C ALA A 12 23.22 -10.81 21.63
N ASN A 13 23.79 -10.19 22.67
CA ASN A 13 23.14 -10.04 23.98
C ASN A 13 21.86 -9.20 23.90
N LEU A 14 21.88 -8.09 23.17
CA LEU A 14 20.68 -7.27 22.91
C LEU A 14 19.58 -8.11 22.23
N CYS A 15 19.94 -8.89 21.21
CA CYS A 15 18.99 -9.76 20.53
C CYS A 15 18.42 -10.83 21.46
N ALA A 16 19.27 -11.49 22.24
CA ALA A 16 18.85 -12.51 23.20
C ALA A 16 17.87 -11.94 24.24
N PHE A 17 18.20 -10.79 24.84
CA PHE A 17 17.37 -10.12 25.84
C PHE A 17 15.98 -9.75 25.28
N ASN A 18 15.92 -9.26 24.05
CA ASN A 18 14.67 -8.81 23.40
C ASN A 18 13.91 -9.91 22.65
N LYS A 19 14.33 -11.19 22.80
CA LYS A 19 13.74 -12.32 22.07
C LYS A 19 13.76 -12.11 20.54
N LEU A 20 14.84 -11.52 20.03
CA LEU A 20 15.11 -11.38 18.60
C LEU A 20 16.00 -12.53 18.11
N VAL A 21 15.83 -12.89 16.85
CA VAL A 21 16.68 -13.86 16.15
C VAL A 21 17.43 -13.12 15.05
N ILE A 22 18.76 -13.30 15.02
CA ILE A 22 19.63 -12.74 13.99
C ILE A 22 19.44 -13.54 12.71
N GLY A 23 19.01 -12.87 11.64
CA GLY A 23 18.60 -13.53 10.41
C GLY A 23 19.73 -14.30 9.71
N GLY A 24 20.95 -13.75 9.73
CA GLY A 24 22.16 -14.34 9.11
C GLY A 24 22.57 -15.69 9.69
N THR A 25 22.06 -16.05 10.87
CA THR A 25 22.42 -17.32 11.54
C THR A 25 21.41 -18.45 11.30
N ILE A 26 20.29 -18.20 10.63
CA ILE A 26 19.19 -19.17 10.50
C ILE A 26 19.39 -20.11 9.32
N PHE A 27 19.78 -19.58 8.15
CA PHE A 27 19.83 -20.33 6.90
C PHE A 27 21.27 -20.70 6.52
N PRO A 28 21.52 -21.94 6.10
CA PRO A 28 22.84 -22.35 5.64
C PRO A 28 23.12 -21.74 4.26
N HIS A 29 24.01 -20.74 4.23
CA HIS A 29 24.47 -20.08 3.00
C HIS A 29 25.97 -20.18 2.81
N LYS A 30 26.42 -20.18 1.55
CA LYS A 30 27.84 -20.03 1.21
C LYS A 30 28.37 -18.69 1.73
N ARG A 31 29.65 -18.63 2.10
CA ARG A 31 30.29 -17.41 2.64
C ARG A 31 30.08 -16.17 1.75
N ILE A 32 30.12 -16.37 0.44
CA ILE A 32 29.87 -15.34 -0.59
C ILE A 32 28.48 -14.66 -0.51
N TYR A 33 27.52 -15.25 0.21
CA TYR A 33 26.16 -14.73 0.41
C TYR A 33 25.90 -14.29 1.86
N LYS A 34 26.95 -14.30 2.69
CA LYS A 34 26.90 -13.83 4.07
C LYS A 34 27.58 -12.46 4.23
N ALA A 35 28.61 -12.18 3.43
CA ALA A 35 29.35 -10.93 3.54
C ALA A 35 28.42 -9.75 3.20
N THR A 36 28.38 -8.73 4.05
CA THR A 36 27.58 -7.52 3.84
C THR A 36 28.44 -6.29 3.60
N TRP A 37 29.74 -6.40 3.83
CA TRP A 37 30.72 -5.36 3.60
C TRP A 37 32.01 -5.95 3.06
N ILE A 38 32.64 -5.24 2.13
CA ILE A 38 33.94 -5.58 1.53
C ILE A 38 34.88 -4.38 1.70
N SER A 39 36.14 -4.63 2.08
CA SER A 39 37.14 -3.57 2.17
C SER A 39 37.40 -2.90 0.81
N PRO A 40 37.84 -1.63 0.78
CA PRO A 40 38.21 -0.96 -0.47
C PRO A 40 39.25 -1.74 -1.31
N GLU A 41 40.12 -2.50 -0.63
CA GLU A 41 41.15 -3.34 -1.25
C GLU A 41 40.62 -4.70 -1.74
N HIS A 42 39.33 -4.99 -1.54
CA HIS A 42 38.66 -6.24 -1.89
C HIS A 42 39.28 -7.50 -1.24
N THR A 43 40.03 -7.35 -0.16
CA THR A 43 40.70 -8.45 0.55
C THR A 43 39.92 -8.94 1.76
N THR A 44 39.10 -8.09 2.38
CA THR A 44 38.43 -8.38 3.64
C THR A 44 36.93 -8.32 3.46
N GLU A 45 36.24 -9.33 3.98
CA GLU A 45 34.78 -9.45 3.96
C GLU A 45 34.25 -9.57 5.39
N ASN A 46 33.27 -8.75 5.74
CA ASN A 46 32.63 -8.77 7.05
C ASN A 46 31.10 -8.85 6.95
N GLU A 47 30.47 -9.38 8.00
CA GLU A 47 29.02 -9.35 8.20
C GLU A 47 28.74 -8.31 9.29
N ILE A 48 28.35 -7.11 8.90
CA ILE A 48 28.10 -5.98 9.81
C ILE A 48 26.67 -5.43 9.70
N ASP A 49 25.94 -5.85 8.66
CA ASP A 49 24.55 -5.50 8.44
C ASP A 49 23.67 -6.70 8.77
N HIS A 50 22.81 -6.55 9.76
CA HIS A 50 21.96 -7.64 10.21
C HIS A 50 20.48 -7.26 10.14
N ILE A 51 19.67 -8.21 9.70
CA ILE A 51 18.22 -8.14 9.87
C ILE A 51 17.84 -9.05 11.02
N CYS A 52 17.14 -8.50 12.01
CA CYS A 52 16.64 -9.24 13.16
C CYS A 52 15.11 -9.29 13.14
N ILE A 53 14.56 -10.43 13.57
CA ILE A 53 13.11 -10.58 13.72
C ILE A 53 12.77 -11.09 15.11
N ASN A 54 11.64 -10.65 15.67
CA ASN A 54 11.15 -11.23 16.90
C ASN A 54 10.93 -12.74 16.74
N LYS A 55 11.38 -13.53 17.71
CA LYS A 55 11.27 -15.00 17.73
C LYS A 55 9.85 -15.49 17.47
N LYS A 56 8.82 -14.75 17.89
CA LYS A 56 7.41 -15.08 17.62
C LYS A 56 7.07 -15.14 16.12
N PHE A 57 7.80 -14.39 15.30
CA PHE A 57 7.62 -14.33 13.84
C PHE A 57 8.67 -15.10 13.07
N LEU A 58 9.57 -15.84 13.73
CA LEU A 58 10.65 -16.59 13.08
C LEU A 58 10.14 -17.48 11.94
N ARG A 59 8.99 -18.15 12.14
CA ARG A 59 8.35 -19.03 11.13
C ARG A 59 7.87 -18.31 9.86
N THR A 60 7.82 -16.98 9.88
CA THR A 60 7.51 -16.17 8.69
C THR A 60 8.71 -15.99 7.79
N MET A 61 9.94 -16.10 8.32
CA MET A 61 11.15 -15.96 7.53
C MET A 61 11.30 -17.16 6.59
N LYS A 62 11.52 -16.87 5.31
CA LYS A 62 11.74 -17.88 4.27
C LYS A 62 13.18 -18.01 3.87
N ASP A 63 13.89 -16.89 3.82
CA ASP A 63 15.31 -16.86 3.52
C ASP A 63 15.90 -15.48 3.86
N LEU A 64 17.21 -15.41 4.00
CA LEU A 64 17.98 -14.18 4.15
C LEU A 64 19.39 -14.36 3.60
N TRP A 65 19.81 -13.45 2.73
CA TRP A 65 21.14 -13.47 2.12
C TRP A 65 21.59 -12.06 1.70
N SER A 66 22.89 -11.88 1.50
CA SER A 66 23.44 -10.67 0.89
C SER A 66 23.45 -10.79 -0.64
N ARG A 67 22.93 -9.77 -1.32
CA ARG A 67 22.92 -9.66 -2.78
C ARG A 67 24.17 -8.93 -3.26
N ARG A 68 25.23 -9.70 -3.46
CA ARG A 68 26.50 -9.21 -4.03
C ARG A 68 26.38 -8.68 -5.47
N GLU A 69 25.43 -9.18 -6.26
CA GLU A 69 25.23 -8.80 -7.68
C GLU A 69 24.52 -7.45 -7.83
N ALA A 70 23.96 -6.91 -6.75
CA ALA A 70 23.32 -5.61 -6.80
C ALA A 70 24.39 -4.51 -6.80
N ASP A 71 24.62 -3.90 -7.96
CA ASP A 71 25.50 -2.72 -8.07
C ASP A 71 24.84 -1.48 -7.42
N ILE A 72 25.18 -1.27 -6.15
CA ILE A 72 24.77 -0.11 -5.36
C ILE A 72 25.86 0.96 -5.23
N ALA A 73 27.01 0.78 -5.90
CA ALA A 73 28.19 1.67 -5.81
C ALA A 73 28.59 2.00 -4.36
N SER A 74 28.57 0.98 -3.50
CA SER A 74 29.02 1.03 -2.11
C SER A 74 29.85 -0.21 -1.83
N ASP A 75 30.74 -0.08 -0.86
CA ASP A 75 31.45 -1.15 -0.15
C ASP A 75 30.52 -2.10 0.63
N HIS A 76 29.23 -1.75 0.78
CA HIS A 76 28.21 -2.64 1.32
C HIS A 76 27.47 -3.44 0.25
N HIS A 77 27.02 -4.63 0.63
CA HIS A 77 26.07 -5.44 -0.13
C HIS A 77 24.67 -5.31 0.43
N LEU A 78 23.66 -5.36 -0.46
CA LEU A 78 22.27 -5.34 -0.02
C LEU A 78 21.92 -6.61 0.75
N VAL A 79 21.49 -6.48 2.00
CA VAL A 79 20.92 -7.60 2.75
C VAL A 79 19.44 -7.72 2.43
N VAL A 80 19.02 -8.89 1.95
CA VAL A 80 17.65 -9.14 1.52
C VAL A 80 17.05 -10.28 2.33
N MET A 81 15.83 -10.07 2.81
CA MET A 81 15.07 -11.06 3.56
C MET A 81 13.76 -11.35 2.84
N ASN A 82 13.46 -12.64 2.65
CA ASN A 82 12.17 -13.12 2.16
C ASN A 82 11.26 -13.46 3.34
N LEU A 83 10.08 -12.85 3.39
CA LEU A 83 9.07 -13.08 4.43
C LEU A 83 7.77 -13.62 3.83
N LYS A 84 7.19 -14.62 4.49
CA LYS A 84 5.82 -15.09 4.25
C LYS A 84 4.92 -14.65 5.40
N LEU A 85 4.17 -13.58 5.15
CA LEU A 85 3.18 -13.06 6.11
C LEU A 85 1.84 -13.77 5.93
N LYS A 86 1.27 -14.26 7.03
CA LYS A 86 -0.13 -14.70 7.09
C LYS A 86 -0.92 -13.63 7.84
N LEU A 87 -1.37 -12.62 7.11
CA LEU A 87 -2.18 -11.55 7.69
C LEU A 87 -3.61 -12.02 7.83
N LYS A 88 -4.27 -11.66 8.93
CA LYS A 88 -5.72 -11.79 9.04
C LYS A 88 -6.32 -10.92 7.94
N LYS A 89 -7.16 -11.50 7.10
CA LYS A 89 -7.99 -10.73 6.17
C LYS A 89 -8.89 -9.86 7.05
N ASN A 90 -8.61 -8.55 7.07
CA ASN A 90 -9.64 -7.62 7.45
C ASN A 90 -10.67 -7.70 6.35
N TRP A 91 -11.79 -8.36 6.65
CA TRP A 91 -12.98 -8.14 5.86
C TRP A 91 -13.27 -6.65 6.03
N THR A 92 -12.83 -5.83 5.08
CA THR A 92 -13.70 -4.79 4.60
C THR A 92 -14.92 -5.58 4.18
N ASN A 93 -15.90 -5.72 5.08
CA ASN A 93 -17.24 -6.04 4.64
C ASN A 93 -17.42 -5.16 3.41
N GLY A 94 -17.84 -5.76 2.30
CA GLY A 94 -18.39 -5.00 1.21
C GLY A 94 -19.67 -4.34 1.71
N GLN A 95 -19.58 -3.45 2.70
CA GLN A 95 -20.13 -2.13 2.55
C GLN A 95 -19.50 -1.68 1.23
N THR A 96 -20.18 -2.01 0.12
CA THR A 96 -20.31 -1.11 -1.01
C THR A 96 -20.28 0.24 -0.35
N SER A 97 -19.12 0.94 -0.39
CA SER A 97 -18.98 2.18 0.35
C SER A 97 -20.23 2.93 0.00
N LEU A 98 -21.19 3.08 0.94
CA LEU A 98 -22.52 3.53 0.56
C LEU A 98 -22.22 4.80 -0.21
N ARG A 99 -22.48 4.76 -1.52
CA ARG A 99 -21.94 5.76 -2.44
C ARG A 99 -22.75 6.99 -2.09
N THR A 100 -22.25 7.71 -1.09
CA THR A 100 -23.04 8.71 -0.37
C THR A 100 -23.20 9.86 -1.33
N PHE A 101 -24.41 10.35 -1.45
CA PHE A 101 -24.65 11.55 -2.23
C PHE A 101 -23.96 12.73 -1.54
N ASN A 102 -23.50 13.69 -2.33
CA ASN A 102 -22.88 14.88 -1.79
C ASN A 102 -23.96 15.84 -1.23
N THR A 103 -24.46 15.54 -0.03
CA THR A 103 -25.50 16.34 0.63
C THR A 103 -25.05 17.76 0.97
N ALA A 104 -23.75 18.06 0.94
CA ALA A 104 -23.25 19.43 1.10
C ALA A 104 -23.78 20.36 0.01
N PHE A 105 -24.10 19.84 -1.18
CA PHE A 105 -24.72 20.62 -2.25
C PHE A 105 -26.14 21.08 -1.95
N LEU A 106 -26.82 20.52 -0.95
CA LEU A 106 -28.13 21.02 -0.50
C LEU A 106 -28.01 22.29 0.35
N ARG A 107 -26.80 22.68 0.76
CA ARG A 107 -26.54 23.99 1.41
C ARG A 107 -26.49 25.13 0.40
N ASP A 108 -26.27 24.82 -0.87
CA ASP A 108 -26.30 25.77 -1.97
C ASP A 108 -27.74 25.97 -2.44
N THR A 109 -28.22 27.21 -2.38
CA THR A 109 -29.63 27.54 -2.65
C THR A 109 -30.04 27.20 -4.09
N ASP A 110 -29.16 27.39 -5.07
CA ASP A 110 -29.45 27.11 -6.47
C ASP A 110 -29.56 25.61 -6.73
N LYS A 111 -28.65 24.81 -6.17
CA LYS A 111 -28.70 23.36 -6.27
C LYS A 111 -29.88 22.78 -5.49
N LEU A 112 -30.23 23.34 -4.35
CA LEU A 112 -31.43 22.94 -3.60
C LEU A 112 -32.69 23.18 -4.43
N ASN A 113 -32.81 24.33 -5.08
CA ASN A 113 -33.96 24.63 -5.95
C ASN A 113 -34.01 23.70 -7.17
N LYS A 114 -32.87 23.45 -7.82
CA LYS A 114 -32.77 22.45 -8.91
C LYS A 114 -33.19 21.05 -8.44
N PHE A 115 -32.80 20.66 -7.23
CA PHE A 115 -33.20 19.38 -6.64
C PHE A 115 -34.72 19.30 -6.43
N LYS A 116 -35.33 20.33 -5.83
CA LYS A 116 -36.79 20.40 -5.61
C LYS A 116 -37.57 20.28 -6.92
N ILE A 117 -37.16 21.02 -7.95
CA ILE A 117 -37.81 20.99 -9.28
C ILE A 117 -37.65 19.59 -9.90
N ALA A 118 -36.43 19.06 -9.92
CA ALA A 118 -36.17 17.74 -10.50
C ALA A 118 -36.96 16.63 -9.80
N LEU A 119 -37.08 16.69 -8.47
CA LEU A 119 -37.84 15.74 -7.68
C LEU A 119 -39.34 15.83 -7.97
N LYS A 120 -39.90 17.05 -7.98
CA LYS A 120 -41.31 17.30 -8.30
C LYS A 120 -41.67 16.74 -9.68
N ASN A 121 -40.86 17.04 -10.69
CA ASN A 121 -41.08 16.57 -12.05
C ASN A 121 -41.04 15.03 -12.14
N ARG A 122 -40.16 14.39 -11.36
CA ARG A 122 -40.04 12.92 -11.31
C ARG A 122 -41.30 12.28 -10.73
N PHE A 123 -41.82 12.83 -9.64
CA PHE A 123 -43.04 12.33 -9.01
C PHE A 123 -44.29 12.60 -9.84
N GLN A 124 -44.35 13.74 -10.55
CA GLN A 124 -45.44 13.99 -11.49
C GLN A 124 -45.47 12.90 -12.59
N ALA A 125 -44.33 12.63 -13.21
CA ALA A 125 -44.22 11.56 -14.21
C ALA A 125 -44.58 10.17 -13.66
N LEU A 126 -44.35 9.91 -12.36
CA LEU A 126 -44.78 8.66 -11.72
C LEU A 126 -46.30 8.59 -11.50
N GLN A 127 -46.95 9.73 -11.20
CA GLN A 127 -48.41 9.79 -11.05
C GLN A 127 -49.14 9.62 -12.38
N ASP A 128 -48.54 10.13 -13.46
CA ASP A 128 -49.11 10.09 -14.82
C ASP A 128 -48.94 8.71 -15.49
N LEU A 129 -48.29 7.75 -14.82
CA LEU A 129 -48.09 6.40 -15.33
C LEU A 129 -49.43 5.62 -15.27
N PRO A 130 -49.85 4.95 -16.36
CA PRO A 130 -51.08 4.16 -16.35
C PRO A 130 -50.99 3.04 -15.30
N LYS A 131 -52.04 2.92 -14.48
CA LYS A 131 -52.17 1.84 -13.51
C LYS A 131 -52.54 0.55 -14.25
N GLU A 132 -51.55 -0.16 -14.80
CA GLU A 132 -51.73 -1.58 -15.10
C GLU A 132 -51.62 -2.39 -13.79
N GLU A 133 -52.42 -3.46 -13.69
CA GLU A 133 -52.62 -4.45 -12.59
C GLU A 133 -52.05 -4.14 -11.18
N GLU A 134 -52.87 -4.37 -10.14
CA GLU A 134 -52.57 -4.20 -8.71
C GLU A 134 -51.08 -4.05 -8.36
N THR A 135 -50.57 -2.82 -8.45
CA THR A 135 -49.19 -2.54 -8.06
C THR A 135 -49.04 -2.89 -6.59
N THR A 136 -48.16 -3.82 -6.27
CA THR A 136 -47.92 -4.22 -4.88
C THR A 136 -47.36 -3.05 -4.07
N MET A 137 -47.49 -3.09 -2.75
CA MET A 137 -46.88 -2.08 -1.88
C MET A 137 -45.36 -2.01 -2.07
N GLU A 138 -44.74 -3.15 -2.37
CA GLU A 138 -43.32 -3.29 -2.70
C GLU A 138 -42.95 -2.53 -3.99
N ASP A 139 -43.78 -2.60 -5.03
CA ASP A 139 -43.54 -1.90 -6.30
C ASP A 139 -43.67 -0.38 -6.15
N ASN A 140 -44.64 0.07 -5.36
CA ASN A 140 -44.79 1.47 -5.00
C ASN A 140 -43.57 1.98 -4.22
N TRP A 141 -43.10 1.23 -3.23
CA TRP A 141 -41.91 1.56 -2.47
C TRP A 141 -40.65 1.62 -3.36
N LYS A 142 -40.51 0.67 -4.28
CA LYS A 142 -39.40 0.63 -5.25
C LYS A 142 -39.40 1.87 -6.14
N SER A 143 -40.57 2.27 -6.64
CA SER A 143 -40.73 3.46 -7.50
C SER A 143 -40.34 4.75 -6.78
N ILE A 144 -40.77 4.92 -5.52
CA ILE A 144 -40.39 6.06 -4.67
C ILE A 144 -38.88 6.09 -4.46
N LYS A 145 -38.29 4.94 -4.11
CA LYS A 145 -36.85 4.81 -3.87
C LYS A 145 -36.05 5.14 -5.12
N GLU A 146 -36.50 4.69 -6.29
CA GLU A 146 -35.85 4.97 -7.59
C GLU A 146 -35.94 6.45 -7.96
N ALA A 147 -37.09 7.10 -7.76
CA ALA A 147 -37.25 8.53 -8.00
C ALA A 147 -36.30 9.36 -7.14
N LEU A 148 -36.20 9.05 -5.84
CA LEU A 148 -35.28 9.72 -4.93
C LEU A 148 -33.82 9.48 -5.30
N THR A 149 -33.43 8.22 -5.51
CA THR A 149 -32.05 7.83 -5.80
C THR A 149 -31.56 8.43 -7.12
N SER A 150 -32.38 8.38 -8.16
CA SER A 150 -32.05 8.95 -9.47
C SER A 150 -31.94 10.48 -9.45
N THR A 151 -32.81 11.16 -8.69
CA THR A 151 -32.74 12.62 -8.52
C THR A 151 -31.47 13.03 -7.77
N CYS A 152 -31.16 12.33 -6.67
CA CYS A 152 -29.91 12.52 -5.93
C CYS A 152 -28.68 12.30 -6.82
N GLN A 153 -28.68 11.24 -7.64
CA GLN A 153 -27.57 10.95 -8.54
C GLN A 153 -27.39 12.01 -9.62
N LYS A 154 -28.49 12.55 -10.18
CA LYS A 154 -28.46 13.57 -11.23
C LYS A 154 -28.03 14.95 -10.70
N VAL A 155 -28.50 15.35 -9.52
CA VAL A 155 -28.32 16.72 -9.01
C VAL A 155 -27.17 16.83 -8.01
N LEU A 156 -27.07 15.88 -7.07
CA LEU A 156 -26.05 15.91 -6.02
C LEU A 156 -24.78 15.17 -6.44
N GLY A 157 -24.94 14.11 -7.24
CA GLY A 157 -23.83 13.23 -7.59
C GLY A 157 -23.23 12.52 -6.38
N LEU A 158 -22.22 11.70 -6.65
CA LEU A 158 -21.55 10.91 -5.62
C LEU A 158 -20.44 11.71 -4.94
N LYS A 159 -20.28 11.51 -3.63
CA LYS A 159 -19.14 12.05 -2.88
C LYS A 159 -17.84 11.47 -3.46
N LYS A 160 -16.99 12.34 -3.99
CA LYS A 160 -15.67 11.97 -4.48
C LYS A 160 -14.73 11.86 -3.29
N HIS A 161 -14.06 10.72 -3.16
CA HIS A 161 -12.93 10.57 -2.26
C HIS A 161 -11.66 10.87 -3.05
N TYR A 162 -10.93 11.90 -2.63
CA TYR A 162 -9.60 12.14 -3.13
C TYR A 162 -8.64 11.22 -2.40
N HIS A 163 -8.10 10.22 -3.10
CA HIS A 163 -6.93 9.53 -2.61
C HIS A 163 -5.76 10.50 -2.66
N LYS A 164 -5.09 10.70 -1.52
CA LYS A 164 -3.76 11.31 -1.53
C LYS A 164 -2.82 10.32 -2.22
N GLU A 165 -2.08 10.80 -3.21
CA GLU A 165 -1.01 10.00 -3.81
C GLU A 165 0.00 9.64 -2.71
N TRP A 166 0.31 8.34 -2.59
CA TRP A 166 1.24 7.83 -1.57
C TRP A 166 2.70 8.17 -1.89
N ILE A 167 3.00 8.54 -3.14
CA ILE A 167 4.28 9.08 -3.59
C ILE A 167 4.02 10.41 -4.29
N SER A 168 4.81 11.44 -3.95
CA SER A 168 4.76 12.72 -4.64
C SER A 168 5.39 12.66 -6.03
N ILE A 169 4.88 13.45 -6.98
CA ILE A 169 5.48 13.61 -8.31
C ILE A 169 6.95 14.04 -8.24
N VAL A 170 7.32 14.85 -7.23
CA VAL A 170 8.70 15.28 -6.99
C VAL A 170 9.61 14.08 -6.72
N THR A 171 9.15 13.11 -5.93
CA THR A 171 9.89 11.88 -5.64
C THR A 171 10.10 11.06 -6.92
N VAL A 172 9.08 10.93 -7.77
CA VAL A 172 9.17 10.21 -9.05
C VAL A 172 10.19 10.87 -9.98
N ASN A 173 10.17 12.21 -10.08
CA ASN A 173 11.12 12.96 -10.90
C ASN A 173 12.57 12.77 -10.42
N ARG A 174 12.82 12.82 -9.10
CA ARG A 174 14.15 12.55 -8.53
C ARG A 174 14.66 11.13 -8.85
N ILE A 175 13.79 10.13 -8.84
CA ILE A 175 14.15 8.76 -9.24
C ILE A 175 14.57 8.72 -10.71
N LYS A 176 13.85 9.44 -11.59
CA LYS A 176 14.16 9.51 -13.02
C LYS A 176 15.48 10.25 -13.30
N GLU A 177 15.71 11.39 -12.66
CA GLU A 177 16.98 12.12 -12.76
C GLU A 177 18.17 11.26 -12.32
N ARG A 178 18.03 10.53 -11.21
CA ARG A 178 19.06 9.59 -10.73
C ARG A 178 19.35 8.51 -11.77
N LYS A 179 18.31 7.93 -12.39
CA LYS A 179 18.48 6.92 -13.46
C LYS A 179 19.31 7.48 -14.63
N ASN A 180 18.99 8.68 -15.10
CA ASN A 180 19.70 9.30 -16.21
C ASN A 180 21.18 9.55 -15.89
N LYS A 181 21.48 10.08 -14.69
CA LYS A 181 22.86 10.29 -14.23
C LYS A 181 23.64 8.97 -14.12
N LYS A 182 22.99 7.90 -13.64
CA LYS A 182 23.62 6.57 -13.57
C LYS A 182 23.93 6.01 -14.96
N THR A 183 23.02 6.15 -15.93
CA THR A 183 23.27 5.73 -17.32
C THR A 183 24.46 6.46 -17.93
N ALA A 184 24.58 7.77 -17.70
CA ALA A 184 25.71 8.56 -18.19
C ALA A 184 27.06 8.09 -17.60
N ILE A 185 27.11 7.83 -16.30
CA ILE A 185 28.32 7.31 -15.62
C ILE A 185 28.72 5.94 -16.17
N ASN A 186 27.75 5.03 -16.34
CA ASN A 186 28.02 3.68 -16.84
C ASN A 186 28.54 3.69 -18.29
N ASN A 187 27.99 4.55 -19.15
CA ASN A 187 28.45 4.68 -20.53
C ASN A 187 29.84 5.32 -20.65
N SER A 188 30.29 6.07 -19.62
CA SER A 188 31.63 6.68 -19.57
C SER A 188 32.72 5.73 -19.03
N ARG A 189 32.34 4.55 -18.51
CA ARG A 189 33.26 3.53 -17.98
C ARG A 189 33.56 2.39 -18.96
N THR A 190 32.91 2.38 -20.12
CA THR A 190 33.28 1.63 -21.33
C THR A 190 34.17 2.49 -22.21
#